data_AF-A0AAD9IQ41-F1
#
_entry.id   AF-A0AAD9IQ41-F1
#
_cell.length_a   1.000
_cell.length_b   1.000
_cell.length_c   1.000
_cell.angle_alpha   90.00
_cell.angle_beta   90.00
_cell.angle_gamma   90.00
#
_symmetry.space_group_name_H-M   'P 1'
#
loop_
_entity.id
_entity.type
_entity.pdbx_description
1 polymer ?
#
loop_
_entity_poly.entity_id
_entity_poly.type
_entity_poly.pdbx_seq_one_letter_code
_entity_poly.pdbx_strand_id
1 'polypeptide(L)'
;MVFVWFVDVSYLFFLFKNISPYFWSSLGIALCVGLSIAVAIYGVIVAIILQTKVEAVKPLPDGSYSLGAANAGYAILGAGSVTGWANLACGLSVGVVGSSAALSDAANATLFVKILVVEIFASALGLFGVIIGIIMAGNANFVEGA
;
A
#
# COMPACT_ATOMS: atom_id res chain seq x y z
N MET A 1 22.13 1.15 23.30
CA MET A 1 21.13 2.14 23.76
C MET A 1 21.73 3.56 23.74
N VAL A 2 22.22 4.05 22.58
CA VAL A 2 22.92 5.36 22.46
C VAL A 2 22.76 5.99 21.04
N PHE A 3 21.63 5.81 20.33
CA PHE A 3 21.50 6.29 18.93
C PHE A 3 20.31 7.22 18.63
N VAL A 4 19.50 7.60 19.64
CA VAL A 4 18.21 8.31 19.42
C VAL A 4 18.26 9.81 19.80
N TRP A 5 19.39 10.35 20.26
CA TRP A 5 19.48 11.73 20.79
C TRP A 5 19.93 12.82 19.79
N PHE A 6 20.19 12.50 18.52
CA PHE A 6 20.62 13.50 17.51
C PHE A 6 19.51 14.00 16.58
N VAL A 7 18.29 13.46 16.68
CA VAL A 7 17.15 13.90 15.88
C VAL A 7 16.16 14.62 16.78
N ASP A 8 16.15 15.95 16.70
CA ASP A 8 15.10 16.75 17.28
C ASP A 8 13.76 16.33 16.64
N VAL A 9 12.88 15.70 17.42
CA VAL A 9 11.55 15.26 16.96
C VAL A 9 10.73 16.46 16.43
N SER A 10 10.99 17.65 16.99
CA SER A 10 10.45 18.93 16.53
C SER A 10 10.90 19.30 15.11
N TYR A 11 12.17 19.06 14.77
CA TYR A 11 12.71 19.27 13.41
C TYR A 11 12.14 18.27 12.42
N LEU A 12 11.94 17.01 12.84
CA LEU A 12 11.35 15.99 11.99
C LEU A 12 9.90 16.32 11.61
N PHE A 13 9.11 16.81 12.58
CA PHE A 13 7.74 17.24 12.34
C PHE A 13 7.68 18.48 11.44
N PHE A 14 8.62 19.42 11.58
CA PHE A 14 8.77 20.57 10.68
C PHE A 14 9.13 20.14 9.24
N LEU A 15 10.00 19.14 9.09
CA LEU A 15 10.41 18.59 7.80
C LEU A 15 9.25 17.86 7.10
N PHE A 16 8.48 17.06 7.84
CA PHE A 16 7.26 16.41 7.34
C PHE A 16 6.15 17.39 6.96
N LYS A 17 6.13 18.57 7.56
CA LYS A 17 5.19 19.65 7.21
C LYS A 17 5.62 20.44 5.97
N ASN A 18 6.92 20.48 5.66
CA ASN A 18 7.48 21.18 4.50
C ASN A 18 7.67 20.29 3.25
N ILE A 19 7.59 18.97 3.38
CA ILE A 19 7.59 18.05 2.23
C ILE A 19 6.25 18.16 1.47
N SER A 20 6.32 18.19 0.14
CA SER A 20 5.14 18.28 -0.71
C SER A 20 4.26 17.02 -0.59
N PRO A 21 2.92 17.17 -0.54
CA PRO A 21 2.00 16.04 -0.44
C PRO A 21 2.07 15.10 -1.65
N TYR A 22 2.41 15.64 -2.84
CA TYR A 22 2.61 14.88 -4.06
C TYR A 22 3.76 13.86 -3.95
N PHE A 23 4.81 14.19 -3.20
CA PHE A 23 5.91 13.25 -2.96
C PHE A 23 5.41 12.02 -2.21
N TRP A 24 4.62 12.20 -1.16
CA TRP A 24 4.03 11.10 -0.41
C TRP A 24 3.04 10.28 -1.23
N SER A 25 2.20 10.93 -2.05
CA SER A 25 1.26 10.24 -2.93
C SER A 25 1.97 9.40 -3.97
N SER A 26 2.97 9.96 -4.67
CA SER A 26 3.74 9.24 -5.70
C SER A 26 4.57 8.09 -5.12
N LEU A 27 5.18 8.29 -3.95
CA LEU A 27 5.88 7.23 -3.23
C LEU A 27 4.91 6.10 -2.84
N GLY A 28 3.71 6.44 -2.34
CA GLY A 28 2.67 5.47 -2.00
C GLY A 28 2.24 4.62 -3.20
N ILE A 29 2.00 5.26 -4.35
CA ILE A 29 1.61 4.59 -5.59
C ILE A 29 2.75 3.68 -6.08
N ALA A 30 3.99 4.15 -6.04
CA ALA A 30 5.16 3.36 -6.43
C ALA A 30 5.36 2.13 -5.54
N LEU A 31 5.22 2.28 -4.21
CA LEU A 31 5.32 1.18 -3.25
C LEU A 31 4.19 0.15 -3.43
N CYS A 32 2.97 0.60 -3.74
CA CYS A 32 1.83 -0.27 -3.99
C CYS A 32 2.11 -1.27 -5.13
N VAL A 33 2.60 -0.77 -6.27
CA VAL A 33 2.91 -1.60 -7.45
C VAL A 33 4.18 -2.42 -7.20
N GLY A 34 5.24 -1.79 -6.69
CA GLY A 34 6.54 -2.44 -6.52
C GLY A 34 6.51 -3.64 -5.57
N LEU A 35 5.70 -3.57 -4.50
CA LEU A 35 5.61 -4.64 -3.50
C LEU A 35 4.63 -5.76 -3.90
N SER A 36 3.68 -5.51 -4.82
CA SER A 36 2.64 -6.48 -5.19
C SER A 36 3.07 -7.53 -6.23
N ILE A 37 4.38 -7.73 -6.47
CA ILE A 37 4.94 -8.56 -7.56
C ILE A 37 4.23 -9.91 -7.79
N ALA A 38 3.87 -10.64 -6.73
CA ALA A 38 3.24 -11.95 -6.83
C ALA A 38 1.72 -11.90 -7.12
N VAL A 39 1.06 -10.77 -6.85
CA VAL A 39 -0.37 -10.53 -7.13
C VAL A 39 -0.54 -9.17 -7.83
N ALA A 40 0.22 -8.99 -8.91
CA ALA A 40 0.44 -7.69 -9.53
C ALA A 40 -0.84 -7.00 -10.02
N ILE A 41 -1.86 -7.77 -10.44
CA ILE A 41 -3.13 -7.22 -10.93
C ILE A 41 -3.83 -6.38 -9.85
N TYR A 42 -3.87 -6.84 -8.61
CA TYR A 42 -4.49 -6.10 -7.52
C TYR A 42 -3.72 -4.81 -7.19
N GLY A 43 -2.39 -4.88 -7.17
CA GLY A 43 -1.54 -3.70 -6.97
C GLY A 43 -1.70 -2.65 -8.07
N VAL A 44 -1.78 -3.06 -9.34
CA VAL A 44 -1.99 -2.15 -10.48
C VAL A 44 -3.37 -1.49 -10.42
N ILE A 45 -4.43 -2.24 -10.11
CA ILE A 45 -5.79 -1.68 -9.98
C ILE A 45 -5.82 -0.60 -8.89
N VAL A 46 -5.25 -0.88 -7.72
CA VAL A 46 -5.21 0.09 -6.62
C VAL A 46 -4.35 1.30 -6.99
N ALA A 47 -3.21 1.11 -7.65
CA ALA A 47 -2.37 2.21 -8.12
C ALA A 47 -3.12 3.16 -9.07
N ILE A 48 -3.90 2.62 -10.02
CA ILE A 48 -4.74 3.42 -10.92
C ILE A 48 -5.80 4.19 -10.12
N ILE A 49 -6.47 3.54 -9.18
CA ILE A 49 -7.49 4.19 -8.32
C ILE A 49 -6.85 5.32 -7.51
N LEU A 50 -5.68 5.11 -6.89
CA LEU A 50 -4.97 6.13 -6.13
C LEU A 50 -4.54 7.31 -7.01
N GLN A 51 -4.09 7.06 -8.25
CA GLN A 51 -3.74 8.12 -9.20
C GLN A 51 -4.93 9.01 -9.55
N THR A 52 -6.13 8.43 -9.71
CA THR A 52 -7.33 9.22 -9.99
C THR A 52 -7.78 10.11 -8.82
N LYS A 53 -7.23 9.90 -7.62
CA LYS A 53 -7.51 10.72 -6.44
C LYS A 53 -6.53 11.87 -6.25
N VAL A 54 -5.38 11.88 -6.92
CA VAL A 54 -4.39 12.95 -6.77
C VAL A 54 -4.83 14.16 -7.59
N GLU A 55 -5.30 15.20 -6.91
CA GLU A 55 -5.69 16.47 -7.53
C GLU A 55 -4.60 17.54 -7.39
N ALA A 56 -4.53 18.45 -8.37
CA ALA A 56 -3.56 19.53 -8.38
C ALA A 56 -4.02 20.71 -7.50
N VAL A 57 -3.59 20.70 -6.24
CA VAL A 57 -3.75 21.80 -5.26
C VAL A 57 -2.69 22.88 -5.46
N LYS A 58 -3.12 24.13 -5.62
CA LYS A 58 -2.22 25.30 -5.63
C LYS A 58 -1.63 25.57 -4.23
N PRO A 59 -0.33 25.89 -4.11
CA PRO A 59 0.27 26.27 -2.84
C PRO A 59 -0.33 27.59 -2.32
N LEU A 60 -0.50 27.72 -1.00
CA LEU A 60 -0.94 28.97 -0.37
C LEU A 60 0.13 30.08 -0.58
N PRO A 61 -0.22 31.36 -0.39
CA PRO A 61 0.70 32.50 -0.53
C PRO A 61 1.99 32.39 0.30
N ASP A 62 1.95 31.64 1.40
CA ASP A 62 3.10 31.35 2.29
C ASP A 62 3.94 30.14 1.83
N GLY A 63 3.72 29.61 0.62
CA GLY A 63 4.39 28.41 0.10
C GLY A 63 4.03 27.10 0.82
N SER A 64 3.09 27.17 1.77
CA SER A 64 2.63 26.03 2.59
C SER A 64 1.46 25.31 1.93
N TYR A 65 1.31 24.01 2.17
CA TYR A 65 0.12 23.25 1.74
C TYR A 65 -0.94 23.25 2.84
N SER A 66 -2.22 23.19 2.46
CA SER A 66 -3.31 23.06 3.43
C SER A 66 -3.14 21.77 4.23
N LEU A 67 -3.51 21.79 5.52
CA LEU A 67 -3.43 20.60 6.39
C LEU A 67 -4.26 19.43 5.82
N GLY A 68 -5.34 19.73 5.10
CA GLY A 68 -6.16 18.74 4.40
C GLY A 68 -5.39 18.04 3.27
N ALA A 69 -4.69 18.80 2.43
CA ALA A 69 -3.87 18.24 1.34
C ALA A 69 -2.69 17.41 1.87
N ALA A 70 -2.07 17.83 2.97
CA ALA A 70 -1.02 17.05 3.63
C ALA A 70 -1.56 15.72 4.17
N ASN A 71 -2.71 15.73 4.86
CA ASN A 71 -3.35 14.52 5.36
C ASN A 71 -3.76 13.57 4.23
N ALA A 72 -4.25 14.09 3.10
CA ALA A 72 -4.55 13.29 1.91
C ALA A 72 -3.30 12.61 1.32
N GLY A 73 -2.17 13.32 1.27
CA GLY A 73 -0.88 12.76 0.85
C GLY A 73 -0.43 11.58 1.72
N TYR A 74 -0.53 11.72 3.05
CA TYR A 74 -0.23 10.63 3.99
C TYR A 74 -1.23 9.46 3.90
N ALA A 75 -2.50 9.73 3.65
CA ALA A 75 -3.51 8.70 3.47
C ALA A 75 -3.24 7.83 2.22
N ILE A 76 -2.84 8.44 1.09
CA ILE A 76 -2.45 7.70 -0.12
C ILE A 76 -1.18 6.89 0.10
N LEU A 77 -0.19 7.44 0.80
CA LEU A 77 1.01 6.71 1.20
C LEU A 77 0.66 5.46 2.02
N GLY A 78 -0.20 5.62 3.03
CA GLY A 78 -0.67 4.54 3.88
C GLY A 78 -1.45 3.48 3.09
N ALA A 79 -2.38 3.91 2.24
CA ALA A 79 -3.16 3.04 1.36
C ALA A 79 -2.28 2.18 0.44
N GLY A 80 -1.30 2.81 -0.22
CA GLY A 80 -0.36 2.11 -1.09
C GLY A 80 0.54 1.13 -0.34
N SER A 81 1.05 1.53 0.82
CA SER A 81 1.94 0.70 1.65
C SER A 81 1.22 -0.53 2.22
N VAL A 82 0.03 -0.36 2.79
CA VAL A 82 -0.75 -1.49 3.36
C VAL A 82 -1.11 -2.51 2.27
N THR A 83 -1.58 -2.04 1.12
CA THR A 83 -1.94 -2.91 -0.01
C THR A 83 -0.70 -3.65 -0.54
N GLY A 84 0.42 -2.96 -0.71
CA GLY A 84 1.66 -3.54 -1.21
C GLY A 84 2.22 -4.64 -0.29
N TRP A 85 2.28 -4.37 1.02
CA TRP A 85 2.76 -5.36 2.00
C TRP A 85 1.81 -6.55 2.17
N ALA A 86 0.50 -6.32 2.14
CA ALA A 86 -0.48 -7.40 2.20
C ALA A 86 -0.39 -8.32 0.99
N ASN A 87 -0.25 -7.77 -0.21
CA ASN A 87 -0.11 -8.53 -1.45
C ASN A 87 1.22 -9.27 -1.53
N LEU A 88 2.30 -8.70 -0.98
CA LEU A 88 3.59 -9.40 -0.87
C LEU A 88 3.47 -10.62 0.04
N ALA A 89 2.91 -10.46 1.24
CA ALA A 89 2.74 -11.55 2.21
C ALA A 89 1.82 -12.65 1.67
N CYS A 90 0.71 -12.26 1.03
CA CYS A 90 -0.22 -13.17 0.36
C CYS A 90 0.47 -13.95 -0.77
N GLY A 91 1.26 -13.29 -1.60
CA GLY A 91 1.97 -13.96 -2.69
C GLY A 91 3.02 -14.96 -2.22
N LEU A 92 3.75 -14.61 -1.15
CA LEU A 92 4.71 -15.52 -0.53
C LEU A 92 4.00 -16.74 0.09
N SER A 93 2.88 -16.56 0.78
CA SER A 93 2.14 -17.68 1.38
C SER A 93 1.57 -18.62 0.31
N VAL A 94 0.97 -18.07 -0.75
CA VAL A 94 0.46 -18.85 -1.89
C VAL A 94 1.61 -19.57 -2.60
N GLY A 95 2.77 -18.94 -2.78
CA GLY A 95 3.95 -19.59 -3.38
C GLY A 95 4.46 -20.81 -2.58
N VAL A 96 4.44 -20.72 -1.25
CA VAL A 96 4.81 -21.85 -0.38
C VAL A 96 3.77 -22.97 -0.47
N VAL A 97 2.48 -22.63 -0.42
CA VAL A 97 1.38 -23.61 -0.56
C VAL A 97 1.42 -24.28 -1.94
N GLY A 98 1.63 -23.53 -3.02
CA GLY A 98 1.75 -24.05 -4.38
C GLY A 98 2.96 -24.99 -4.56
N SER A 99 4.08 -24.71 -3.90
CA SER A 99 5.23 -25.63 -3.88
C SER A 99 4.86 -26.96 -3.20
N SER A 100 4.14 -26.91 -2.09
CA SER A 100 3.63 -28.12 -1.42
C SER A 100 2.61 -28.88 -2.26
N ALA A 101 1.78 -28.16 -3.04
CA ALA A 101 0.83 -28.76 -3.97
C ALA A 101 1.55 -29.55 -5.06
N ALA A 102 2.57 -28.97 -5.70
CA ALA A 102 3.36 -29.64 -6.73
C ALA A 102 4.06 -30.92 -6.23
N LEU A 103 4.67 -30.86 -5.05
CA LEU A 103 5.30 -32.03 -4.40
C LEU A 103 4.27 -33.11 -4.06
N SER A 104 3.09 -32.72 -3.57
CA SER A 104 2.03 -33.65 -3.20
C SER A 104 1.36 -34.31 -4.41
N ASP A 105 1.25 -33.59 -5.54
CA ASP A 105 0.69 -34.11 -6.78
C ASP A 105 1.62 -35.17 -7.40
N ALA A 106 2.94 -34.94 -7.32
CA ALA A 106 3.94 -35.93 -7.71
C ALA A 106 3.88 -37.21 -6.87
N ALA A 107 3.43 -37.13 -5.61
CA ALA A 107 3.23 -38.30 -4.75
C ALA A 107 1.89 -39.00 -5.02
N ASN A 108 0.78 -38.26 -5.05
CA ASN A 108 -0.57 -38.77 -5.32
C ASN A 108 -1.49 -37.67 -5.87
N ALA A 109 -1.96 -37.82 -7.12
CA ALA A 109 -2.80 -36.82 -7.79
C ALA A 109 -4.20 -36.59 -7.16
N THR A 110 -4.68 -37.50 -6.30
CA THR A 110 -5.95 -37.33 -5.59
C THR A 110 -5.88 -36.30 -4.45
N LEU A 111 -4.69 -35.85 -4.05
CA LEU A 111 -4.52 -34.83 -2.99
C LEU A 111 -4.60 -33.39 -3.49
N PHE A 112 -4.40 -33.14 -4.79
CA PHE A 112 -4.31 -31.79 -5.37
C PHE A 112 -5.52 -30.90 -5.03
N VAL A 113 -6.73 -31.43 -5.19
CA VAL A 113 -7.97 -30.67 -4.96
C VAL A 113 -8.11 -30.21 -3.50
N LYS A 114 -7.58 -30.97 -2.55
CA LYS A 114 -7.64 -30.61 -1.12
C LYS A 114 -6.69 -29.45 -0.79
N ILE A 115 -5.53 -29.40 -1.45
CA ILE A 115 -4.53 -28.34 -1.23
C ILE A 115 -4.95 -27.04 -1.95
N LEU A 116 -5.59 -27.14 -3.11
CA LEU A 116 -6.18 -26.00 -3.82
C LEU A 116 -7.14 -25.17 -2.95
N VAL A 117 -7.90 -25.81 -2.05
CA VAL A 117 -8.81 -25.09 -1.14
C VAL A 117 -8.03 -24.17 -0.19
N VAL A 118 -6.89 -24.63 0.32
CA VAL A 118 -6.02 -23.83 1.20
C VAL A 118 -5.41 -22.65 0.43
N GLU A 119 -5.06 -22.86 -0.84
CA GLU A 119 -4.51 -21.84 -1.72
C GLU A 119 -5.51 -20.68 -1.97
N ILE A 120 -6.79 -21.01 -2.14
CA ILE A 120 -7.86 -20.01 -2.30
C ILE A 120 -8.01 -19.18 -1.01
N PHE A 121 -8.02 -19.81 0.17
CA PHE A 121 -8.10 -19.09 1.44
C PHE A 121 -6.87 -18.21 1.69
N ALA A 122 -5.67 -18.67 1.32
CA ALA A 122 -4.46 -17.87 1.40
C ALA A 122 -4.56 -16.62 0.49
N SER A 123 -5.10 -16.77 -0.73
CA SER A 123 -5.29 -15.67 -1.67
C SER A 123 -6.30 -14.61 -1.20
N ALA A 124 -7.30 -15.01 -0.39
CA ALA A 124 -8.30 -14.10 0.15
C ALA A 124 -7.72 -13.03 1.10
N LEU A 125 -6.57 -13.30 1.72
CA LEU A 125 -5.86 -12.34 2.59
C LEU A 125 -5.36 -11.12 1.81
N GLY A 126 -4.93 -11.30 0.56
CA GLY A 126 -4.54 -10.19 -0.32
C GLY A 126 -5.71 -9.26 -0.65
N LEU A 127 -6.91 -9.83 -0.87
CA LEU A 127 -8.13 -9.05 -1.13
C LEU A 127 -8.53 -8.18 0.06
N PHE A 128 -8.36 -8.66 1.30
CA PHE A 128 -8.59 -7.82 2.48
C PHE A 128 -7.65 -6.62 2.53
N GLY A 129 -6.38 -6.79 2.16
CA GLY A 129 -5.41 -5.70 2.05
C GLY A 129 -5.84 -4.62 1.05
N VAL A 130 -6.37 -5.03 -0.10
CA VAL A 130 -6.93 -4.14 -1.13
C VAL A 130 -8.13 -3.35 -0.62
N ILE A 131 -9.08 -4.01 0.06
CA ILE A 131 -10.28 -3.35 0.60
C ILE A 131 -9.88 -2.25 1.59
N ILE A 132 -8.96 -2.55 2.51
CA ILE A 132 -8.47 -1.57 3.50
C ILE A 132 -7.75 -0.41 2.79
N GLY A 133 -6.93 -0.69 1.78
CA GLY A 133 -6.28 0.32 0.96
C GLY A 133 -7.26 1.30 0.32
N ILE A 134 -8.34 0.79 -0.28
CA ILE A 134 -9.37 1.60 -0.92
C ILE A 134 -10.15 2.43 0.11
N ILE A 135 -10.47 1.88 1.28
CA ILE A 135 -11.17 2.62 2.34
C ILE A 135 -10.32 3.79 2.86
N MET A 136 -9.02 3.56 3.08
CA MET A 136 -8.10 4.63 3.50
C MET A 136 -8.00 5.74 2.45
N ALA A 137 -7.95 5.37 1.16
CA ALA A 137 -7.94 6.32 0.06
C ALA A 137 -9.28 7.05 -0.11
N GLY A 138 -10.40 6.42 0.28
CA GLY A 138 -11.73 7.01 0.20
C GLY A 138 -11.91 8.26 1.06
N ASN A 139 -11.15 8.40 2.14
CA ASN A 139 -11.18 9.57 3.03
C ASN A 139 -10.10 10.62 2.69
N ALA A 140 -9.28 10.38 1.65
CA ALA A 140 -8.24 11.29 1.21
C ALA A 140 -8.84 12.37 0.29
N ASN A 141 -9.14 13.55 0.85
CA ASN A 141 -9.67 14.69 0.10
C ASN A 141 -8.61 15.79 -0.05
N PHE A 142 -8.24 16.10 -1.28
CA PHE A 142 -7.34 17.21 -1.62
C PHE A 142 -8.11 18.52 -1.64
N VAL A 143 -8.36 19.09 -0.46
CA VAL A 143 -9.10 20.36 -0.34
C VAL A 143 -8.18 21.53 -0.68
N GLU A 144 -8.46 22.24 -1.78
CA GLU A 144 -7.96 23.59 -2.03
C GLU A 144 -8.48 24.50 -0.90
N GLY A 145 -7.58 25.20 -0.22
CA GLY A 145 -7.89 25.91 1.02
C GLY A 145 -9.08 26.88 0.90
N ALA A 146 -9.94 26.82 1.92
CA ALA A 146 -10.73 27.97 2.35
C ALA A 146 -9.85 28.91 3.21
#